data_AF-A0A6A7BY22-F1
#
_entry.id   AF-A0A6A7BY22-F1
#
_cell.length_a   1.000
_cell.length_b   1.000
_cell.length_c   1.000
_cell.angle_alpha   90.00
_cell.angle_beta   90.00
_cell.angle_gamma   90.00
#
_symmetry.space_group_name_H-M   'P 1'
#
loop_
_entity.id
_entity.type
_entity.pdbx_description
1 polymer ?
#
loop_
_entity_poly.entity_id
_entity_poly.type
_entity_poly.pdbx_seq_one_letter_code
_entity_poly.pdbx_strand_id
1 'polypeptide(L)'
;METPYTLTVLARPLDPDKGKVRSAAVYGFGGSRKRKRNELVVGVDGDSISIQDIRSQSVVSTCVLPPQSYLCCAPTSACCKRWRPNRLTFAVLRELPRGKRAIFSFCESVESLQDAAVQTKSHVTRRLPLQDGDIVSLD
;
A
#
# COMPACT_ATOMS: atom_id res chain seq x y z
N MET A 1 6.62 23.37 -23.18
CA MET A 1 5.91 22.25 -22.53
C MET A 1 6.96 21.34 -21.94
N GLU A 2 6.97 21.15 -20.63
CA GLU A 2 7.96 20.32 -19.94
C GLU A 2 7.58 18.84 -20.07
N THR A 3 8.56 17.96 -20.27
CA THR A 3 8.33 16.52 -20.42
C THR A 3 7.94 15.90 -19.07
N PRO A 4 6.99 14.95 -19.04
CA PRO A 4 6.57 14.31 -17.79
C PRO A 4 7.75 13.58 -17.14
N TYR A 5 7.88 13.73 -15.82
CA TYR A 5 8.92 13.08 -15.04
C TYR A 5 8.50 11.68 -14.58
N THR A 6 9.31 10.67 -14.87
CA THR A 6 9.07 9.28 -14.45
C THR A 6 9.61 9.05 -13.04
N LEU A 7 8.73 8.78 -12.07
CA LEU A 7 9.12 8.54 -10.68
C LEU A 7 9.71 7.14 -10.46
N THR A 8 9.10 6.11 -11.05
CA THR A 8 9.48 4.70 -10.86
C THR A 8 8.86 3.85 -11.96
N VAL A 9 9.58 2.79 -12.37
CA VAL A 9 9.05 1.74 -13.24
C VAL A 9 8.41 0.66 -12.37
N LEU A 10 7.12 0.39 -12.58
CA LEU A 10 6.38 -0.62 -11.84
C LEU A 10 6.53 -2.00 -12.48
N ALA A 11 6.51 -3.04 -11.65
CA ALA A 11 6.40 -4.41 -12.12
C ALA A 11 5.10 -4.61 -12.90
N ARG A 12 5.13 -5.53 -13.87
CA ARG A 12 3.91 -5.93 -14.58
C ARG A 12 3.07 -6.79 -13.63
N PRO A 13 1.73 -6.60 -13.60
CA PRO A 13 0.84 -7.52 -12.91
C PRO A 13 1.07 -8.96 -13.36
N LEU A 14 0.95 -9.91 -12.43
CA LEU A 14 1.25 -11.31 -12.72
C LEU A 14 0.23 -11.94 -13.68
N ASP A 15 -1.03 -11.54 -13.59
CA ASP A 15 -2.07 -11.89 -14.56
C ASP A 15 -2.08 -10.84 -15.69
N PRO A 16 -1.68 -11.19 -16.93
CA PRO A 16 -1.62 -10.24 -18.04
C PRO A 16 -2.99 -9.79 -18.53
N ASP A 17 -4.05 -10.57 -18.29
CA ASP A 17 -5.39 -10.30 -18.82
C ASP A 17 -6.24 -9.50 -17.83
N LYS A 18 -6.15 -9.83 -16.54
CA LYS A 18 -7.00 -9.25 -15.48
C LYS A 18 -6.24 -8.47 -14.42
N GLY A 19 -4.90 -8.54 -14.42
CA GLY A 19 -4.09 -7.85 -13.43
C GLY A 19 -4.16 -6.34 -13.58
N LYS A 20 -4.33 -5.66 -12.45
CA LYS A 20 -4.43 -4.20 -12.39
C LYS A 20 -3.33 -3.64 -11.50
N VAL A 21 -2.98 -2.40 -11.81
CA VAL A 21 -2.17 -1.54 -10.94
C VAL A 21 -3.09 -0.49 -10.36
N ARG A 22 -3.03 -0.28 -9.05
CA ARG A 22 -3.83 0.73 -8.35
C ARG A 22 -2.94 1.59 -7.46
N SER A 23 -3.17 2.89 -7.47
CA SER A 23 -2.40 3.83 -6.66
C SER A 23 -3.29 4.78 -5.88
N ALA A 24 -2.85 5.18 -4.69
CA ALA A 24 -3.49 6.24 -3.92
C ALA A 24 -2.48 7.11 -3.18
N ALA A 25 -2.92 8.29 -2.75
CA ALA A 25 -2.11 9.16 -1.90
C ALA A 25 -2.00 8.61 -0.47
N VAL A 26 -0.84 8.83 0.14
CA VAL A 26 -0.64 8.52 1.55
C VAL A 26 -0.98 9.72 2.42
N TYR A 27 -1.65 9.47 3.54
CA TYR A 27 -2.05 10.53 4.46
C TYR A 27 -1.26 10.45 5.77
N GLY A 28 -0.83 11.61 6.25
CA GLY A 28 -0.21 11.80 7.55
C GLY A 28 -1.19 12.38 8.56
N PHE A 29 -1.11 11.93 9.80
CA PHE A 29 -1.85 12.46 10.94
C PHE A 29 -0.88 13.15 11.90
N GLY A 30 -1.16 14.42 12.19
CA GLY A 30 -0.43 15.24 13.16
C GLY A 30 -1.41 15.87 14.14
N GLY A 31 -1.52 15.29 15.34
CA GLY A 31 -2.60 15.66 16.27
C GLY A 31 -3.97 15.33 15.68
N SER A 32 -4.88 16.30 15.63
CA SER A 32 -6.24 16.14 15.09
C SER A 32 -6.32 16.39 13.56
N ARG A 33 -5.23 16.82 12.90
CA ARG A 33 -5.26 17.17 11.47
C ARG A 33 -4.72 16.05 10.57
N LYS A 34 -5.46 15.74 9.50
CA LYS A 34 -5.05 14.89 8.37
C LYS A 34 -4.40 15.76 7.28
N ARG A 35 -3.24 15.35 6.75
CA ARG A 35 -2.54 16.03 5.66
C ARG A 35 -2.10 15.01 4.60
N LYS A 36 -2.14 15.38 3.33
CA LYS A 36 -1.58 14.57 2.24
C LYS A 36 -0.04 14.62 2.32
N ARG A 37 0.62 13.47 2.23
CA ARG A 37 2.09 13.36 2.14
C ARG A 37 2.53 13.33 0.68
N ASN A 38 3.81 13.59 0.43
CA ASN A 38 4.42 13.40 -0.90
C ASN A 38 4.79 11.94 -1.13
N GLU A 39 3.90 11.04 -0.75
CA GLU A 39 4.08 9.60 -0.84
C GLU A 39 2.86 9.01 -1.55
N LEU A 40 3.11 7.98 -2.36
CA LEU A 40 2.10 7.22 -3.07
C LEU A 40 2.17 5.77 -2.60
N VAL A 41 1.02 5.18 -2.32
CA VAL A 41 0.89 3.74 -2.17
C VAL A 41 0.48 3.17 -3.52
N VAL A 42 1.20 2.17 -3.99
CA VAL A 42 0.99 1.50 -5.27
C VAL A 42 0.84 0.01 -5.01
N GLY A 43 -0.28 -0.55 -5.44
CA GLY A 43 -0.53 -1.98 -5.42
C GLY A 43 -0.53 -2.54 -6.83
N VAL A 44 0.18 -3.64 -7.03
CA VAL A 44 0.25 -4.43 -8.26
C VAL A 44 -0.36 -5.80 -7.97
N ASP A 45 -1.39 -6.16 -8.73
CA ASP A 45 -2.06 -7.46 -8.57
C ASP A 45 -1.09 -8.63 -8.77
N GLY A 46 -1.11 -9.58 -7.83
CA GLY A 46 -0.26 -10.76 -7.84
C GLY A 46 1.23 -10.51 -7.59
N ASP A 47 1.64 -9.29 -7.23
CA ASP A 47 3.04 -8.95 -7.00
C ASP A 47 3.29 -8.29 -5.64
N SER A 48 2.92 -7.02 -5.47
CA SER A 48 3.29 -6.27 -4.27
C SER A 48 2.46 -5.02 -4.01
N ILE A 49 2.45 -4.58 -2.75
CA ILE A 49 2.01 -3.24 -2.34
C ILE A 49 3.24 -2.49 -1.86
N SER A 50 3.59 -1.42 -2.56
CA SER A 50 4.73 -0.56 -2.25
C SER A 50 4.31 0.86 -1.92
N ILE A 51 5.12 1.54 -1.12
CA ILE A 51 5.00 2.97 -0.83
C ILE A 51 6.22 3.65 -1.42
N GLN A 52 6.00 4.67 -2.23
CA GLN A 52 7.03 5.42 -2.94
C GLN A 52 6.99 6.87 -2.49
N ASP A 53 8.14 7.45 -2.17
CA ASP A 53 8.26 8.89 -1.89
C ASP A 53 8.52 9.62 -3.22
N ILE A 54 7.66 10.58 -3.54
CA ILE A 54 7.72 11.36 -4.78
C ILE A 54 8.96 12.26 -4.79
N ARG A 55 9.38 12.79 -3.63
CA ARG A 55 10.50 13.73 -3.52
C ARG A 55 11.84 13.03 -3.68
N SER A 56 12.02 11.90 -3.00
CA SER A 56 13.27 11.14 -3.06
C SER A 56 13.28 10.07 -4.16
N GLN A 57 12.16 9.87 -4.85
CA GLN A 57 11.98 8.85 -5.90
C GLN A 57 12.41 7.45 -5.44
N SER A 58 12.19 7.18 -4.16
CA SER A 58 12.65 5.95 -3.53
C SER A 58 11.45 5.17 -3.01
N VAL A 59 11.60 3.84 -3.06
CA VAL A 59 10.65 2.95 -2.42
C VAL A 59 10.88 3.02 -0.91
N VAL A 60 9.91 3.55 -0.20
CA VAL A 60 9.90 3.59 1.26
C VAL A 60 9.76 2.17 1.76
N SER A 61 8.72 1.45 1.35
CA SER A 61 8.41 0.13 1.88
C SER A 61 7.66 -0.72 0.86
N THR A 62 7.87 -2.04 0.90
CA THR A 62 7.20 -2.99 0.00
C THR A 62 6.76 -4.21 0.77
N CYS A 63 5.54 -4.65 0.50
CA CYS A 63 4.98 -5.90 0.99
C CYS A 63 4.58 -6.76 -0.21
N VAL A 64 5.12 -7.98 -0.28
CA VAL A 64 4.80 -8.93 -1.35
C VAL A 64 3.40 -9.50 -1.16
N LEU A 65 2.69 -9.69 -2.26
CA LEU A 65 1.36 -10.30 -2.30
C LEU A 65 1.45 -11.71 -2.88
N PRO A 66 0.56 -12.62 -2.46
CA PRO A 66 0.43 -13.90 -3.12
C PRO A 66 0.05 -13.73 -4.61
N PRO A 67 0.55 -14.58 -5.51
CA PRO A 67 0.35 -14.48 -6.96
C PRO A 67 -1.12 -14.47 -7.40
N GLN A 68 -2.01 -15.06 -6.60
CA GLN A 68 -3.44 -15.17 -6.88
C GLN A 68 -4.28 -14.09 -6.18
N SER A 69 -3.66 -12.99 -5.76
CA SER A 69 -4.32 -11.89 -5.04
C SER A 69 -4.57 -10.69 -5.95
N TYR A 70 -5.82 -10.21 -5.95
CA TYR A 70 -6.27 -9.07 -6.76
C TYR A 70 -6.83 -7.96 -5.90
N LEU A 71 -6.43 -6.73 -6.15
CA LEU A 71 -6.87 -5.54 -5.45
C LEU A 71 -8.27 -5.14 -5.94
N CYS A 72 -9.24 -5.20 -5.02
CA CYS A 72 -10.61 -4.77 -5.32
C CYS A 72 -10.70 -3.24 -5.48
N CYS A 73 -9.91 -2.49 -4.72
CA CYS A 73 -9.88 -1.03 -4.70
C CYS A 73 -8.45 -0.52 -4.50
N ALA A 74 -8.24 0.80 -4.61
CA ALA A 74 -6.92 1.38 -4.40
C ALA A 74 -6.48 1.20 -2.93
N PRO A 75 -5.24 0.77 -2.67
CA PRO A 75 -4.74 0.64 -1.31
C PRO A 75 -4.72 2.01 -0.63
N THR A 76 -4.89 2.06 0.68
CA THR A 76 -4.87 3.30 1.46
C THR A 76 -3.84 3.21 2.57
N SER A 77 -2.98 4.22 2.68
CA SER A 77 -1.96 4.27 3.74
C SER A 77 -2.13 5.51 4.62
N ALA A 78 -1.94 5.31 5.92
CA ALA A 78 -2.04 6.29 6.97
C ALA A 78 -0.79 6.23 7.86
N CYS A 79 -0.14 7.36 8.09
CA CYS A 79 1.03 7.47 8.97
C CYS A 79 0.77 8.46 10.11
N CYS A 80 1.03 8.06 11.36
CA CYS A 80 0.97 8.91 12.53
C CYS A 80 2.24 8.69 13.37
N LYS A 81 3.02 9.74 13.60
CA LYS A 81 4.25 9.65 14.42
C LYS A 81 3.99 9.20 15.87
N ARG A 82 2.77 9.40 16.37
CA ARG A 82 2.37 9.05 17.74
C ARG A 82 1.83 7.62 17.86
N TRP A 83 1.48 6.96 16.76
CA TRP A 83 0.95 5.60 16.79
C TRP A 83 2.09 4.60 16.72
N ARG A 84 1.94 3.44 17.35
CA ARG A 84 2.81 2.28 17.17
C ARG A 84 1.92 1.12 16.73
N PRO A 85 2.05 0.61 15.50
CA PRO A 85 2.95 1.02 14.40
C PRO A 85 2.69 2.44 13.88
N ASN A 86 3.74 3.13 13.43
CA ASN A 86 3.65 4.54 12.97
C ASN A 86 2.95 4.65 11.61
N ARG A 87 2.79 3.56 10.87
CA ARG A 87 2.07 3.51 9.61
C ARG A 87 1.25 2.24 9.48
N LEU A 88 0.04 2.41 8.98
CA LEU A 88 -0.85 1.32 8.60
C LEU A 88 -1.26 1.50 7.14
N THR A 89 -1.15 0.43 6.37
CA THR A 89 -1.60 0.35 4.98
C THR A 89 -2.66 -0.72 4.89
N PHE A 90 -3.80 -0.38 4.30
CA PHE A 90 -4.94 -1.25 4.11
C PHE A 90 -5.18 -1.48 2.62
N ALA A 91 -5.49 -2.71 2.27
CA ALA A 91 -5.90 -3.10 0.94
C ALA A 91 -7.00 -4.16 1.02
N VAL A 92 -7.93 -4.13 0.08
CA VAL A 92 -8.94 -5.18 -0.05
C VAL A 92 -8.49 -6.12 -1.14
N LEU A 93 -8.13 -7.34 -0.74
CA LEU A 93 -7.68 -8.39 -1.64
C LEU A 93 -8.81 -9.39 -1.90
N ARG A 94 -8.93 -9.82 -3.14
CA ARG A 94 -9.70 -10.98 -3.55
C ARG A 94 -8.71 -12.07 -3.95
N GLU A 95 -8.85 -13.24 -3.35
CA GLU A 95 -8.06 -14.40 -3.75
C GLU A 95 -8.85 -15.29 -4.71
N LEU A 96 -8.21 -15.65 -5.82
CA LEU A 96 -8.68 -16.71 -6.70
C LEU A 96 -8.20 -18.09 -6.20
N PRO A 97 -8.92 -19.17 -6.54
CA PRO A 97 -10.14 -19.23 -7.35
C PRO A 97 -11.43 -19.00 -6.54
N ARG A 98 -11.37 -19.07 -5.20
CA ARG A 98 -12.55 -19.14 -4.32
C ARG A 98 -13.27 -17.80 -4.09
N GLY A 99 -12.79 -16.71 -4.70
CA GLY A 99 -13.45 -15.40 -4.68
C GLY A 99 -13.53 -14.71 -3.32
N LYS A 100 -12.92 -15.31 -2.27
CA LYS A 100 -12.95 -14.77 -0.91
C LYS A 100 -12.25 -13.44 -0.86
N ARG A 101 -12.91 -12.45 -0.26
CA ARG A 101 -12.37 -11.12 -0.06
C ARG A 101 -11.84 -11.00 1.37
N ALA A 102 -10.74 -10.31 1.54
CA ALA A 102 -10.14 -10.05 2.84
C ALA A 102 -9.55 -8.65 2.87
N ILE A 103 -9.65 -8.00 4.02
CA ILE A 103 -8.84 -6.82 4.32
C ILE A 103 -7.45 -7.33 4.67
N PHE A 104 -6.48 -6.90 3.88
CA PHE A 104 -5.07 -7.05 4.14
C PHE A 104 -4.56 -5.76 4.77
N SER A 105 -3.97 -5.87 5.96
CA SER A 105 -3.33 -4.73 6.61
C SER A 105 -1.85 -5.01 6.81
N PHE A 106 -1.05 -4.04 6.41
CA PHE A 106 0.39 -4.02 6.55
C PHE A 106 0.79 -2.88 7.49
N CYS A 107 1.44 -3.25 8.59
CA CYS A 107 1.82 -2.35 9.66
C CYS A 107 3.34 -2.19 9.70
N GLU A 108 3.81 -0.94 9.77
CA GLU A 108 5.24 -0.65 9.87
C GLU A 108 5.55 0.51 10.81
N SER A 109 6.70 0.40 11.49
CA SER A 109 7.29 1.49 12.26
C SER A 109 8.27 2.24 11.36
N VAL A 110 7.84 3.41 10.87
CA VAL A 110 8.73 4.30 10.10
C VAL A 110 9.59 5.08 11.09
N GLU A 111 10.85 4.69 11.22
CA GLU A 111 11.90 5.52 11.81
C GLU A 111 12.36 6.56 10.77
N SER A 112 12.69 7.76 11.24
CA SER A 112 13.13 8.85 10.36
C SER A 112 14.40 8.47 9.60
N LEU A 113 14.38 8.67 8.29
CA LEU A 113 15.51 8.49 7.35
C LEU A 113 16.66 9.49 7.62
N GLN A 114 17.30 9.41 8.78
CA GLN A 114 18.62 10.00 9.01
C GLN A 114 19.72 8.93 9.12
N ASP A 115 19.36 7.69 9.42
CA ASP A 115 20.34 6.59 9.50
C ASP A 115 20.16 5.63 8.32
N ALA A 116 20.96 5.87 7.29
CA ALA A 116 21.12 4.97 6.16
C ALA A 116 21.92 3.72 6.57
N ALA A 117 21.23 2.66 6.98
CA ALA A 117 21.76 1.30 6.92
C ALA A 117 20.58 0.34 7.00
N VAL A 118 20.34 -0.41 5.91
CA VAL A 118 19.54 -1.64 5.80
C VAL A 118 18.79 -2.02 7.08
N GLN A 119 17.65 -1.37 7.36
CA GLN A 119 16.86 -1.71 8.53
C GLN A 119 15.85 -2.80 8.14
N THR A 120 15.98 -3.95 8.79
CA THR A 120 15.01 -5.04 8.81
C THR A 120 13.71 -4.51 9.43
N LYS A 121 12.85 -3.94 8.61
CA LYS A 121 11.54 -3.44 9.03
C LYS A 121 10.71 -4.62 9.55
N SER A 122 10.31 -4.57 10.81
CA SER A 122 9.37 -5.54 11.37
C SER A 122 8.00 -5.31 10.73
N HIS A 123 7.66 -6.18 9.79
CA HIS A 123 6.41 -6.14 9.07
C HIS A 123 5.42 -7.07 9.78
N VAL A 124 4.37 -6.47 10.36
CA VAL A 124 3.24 -7.26 10.84
C VAL A 124 2.15 -7.18 9.80
N THR A 125 1.98 -8.29 9.10
CA THR A 125 0.87 -8.48 8.16
C THR A 125 -0.29 -9.12 8.90
N ARG A 126 -1.47 -8.51 8.82
CA ARG A 126 -2.72 -9.12 9.31
C ARG A 126 -3.71 -9.23 8.17
N ARG A 127 -4.47 -10.32 8.19
CA ARG A 127 -5.51 -10.60 7.21
C ARG A 127 -6.81 -10.85 7.94
N LEU A 128 -7.82 -10.07 7.58
CA LEU A 128 -9.16 -10.17 8.13
C LEU A 128 -10.10 -10.61 7.01
N PRO A 129 -10.72 -11.80 7.09
CA PRO A 129 -11.71 -12.21 6.10
C PRO A 129 -12.92 -11.29 6.19
N LEU A 130 -13.46 -10.90 5.02
CA LEU A 130 -14.72 -10.14 4.96
C LEU A 130 -15.89 -11.11 4.86
N GLN A 131 -16.96 -10.85 5.61
CA GLN A 131 -18.24 -11.52 5.39
C GLN A 131 -18.96 -10.87 4.20
N ASP A 132 -19.82 -11.61 3.52
CA ASP A 132 -20.46 -11.19 2.26
C ASP A 132 -21.40 -9.96 2.40
N GLY A 133 -21.59 -9.39 3.58
CA GLY A 133 -22.42 -8.21 3.84
C GLY A 133 -21.68 -6.91 4.23
N ASP A 134 -20.37 -6.94 4.50
CA ASP A 134 -19.65 -5.82 5.13
C ASP A 134 -19.04 -4.80 4.15
N ILE A 135 -19.33 -4.95 2.85
CA ILE A 135 -18.66 -4.17 1.80
C ILE A 135 -19.55 -3.00 1.38
N VAL A 136 -19.40 -1.88 2.07
CA VAL A 136 -19.94 -0.59 1.63
C VAL A 136 -18.85 0.12 0.82
N SER A 137 -19.03 0.25 -0.50
CA SER A 137 -18.25 1.19 -1.28
C SER A 137 -18.76 2.60 -1.00
N LEU A 138 -17.86 3.49 -0.58
CA LEU A 138 -18.14 4.93 -0.60
C LEU A 138 -17.80 5.41 -2.02
N ASP A 139 -18.84 5.66 -2.83
CA ASP A 139 -18.73 6.34 -4.12
C ASP A 139 -18.48 7.85 -3.94
#